data_AF-A0A0N0ZVI8-F1
#
_entry.id   AF-A0A0N0ZVI8-F1
#
_cell.length_a   1.000
_cell.length_b   1.000
_cell.length_c   1.000
_cell.angle_alpha   90.00
_cell.angle_beta   90.00
_cell.angle_gamma   90.00
#
_symmetry.space_group_name_H-M   'P 1'
#
loop_
_entity.id
_entity.type
_entity.pdbx_description
1 polymer ?
#
loop_
_entity_poly.entity_id
_entity_poly.type
_entity_poly.pdbx_seq_one_letter_code
_entity_poly.pdbx_strand_id
1 'polypeptide(L)' 'MSKIGEFEPKMIGQVIGLFSQDILTDLEKDFPGIFTAIEKDEQKRINKKLNSLAIDVIKEELMTLKV' A
#
# COMPACT_ATOMS: atom_id res chain seq x y z
N MET A 1 -6.60 -9.35 -0.96
CA MET A 1 -7.05 -10.30 -2.02
C MET A 1 -8.57 -10.40 -2.13
N SER A 2 -9.32 -10.59 -1.04
CA SER A 2 -10.78 -10.79 -1.06
C SER A 2 -11.62 -9.72 -1.78
N LYS A 3 -11.10 -8.49 -1.95
CA LYS A 3 -11.80 -7.37 -2.61
C LYS A 3 -11.45 -7.18 -4.10
N ILE A 4 -10.46 -7.89 -4.63
CA ILE A 4 -9.87 -7.64 -5.96
C ILE A 4 -10.31 -8.68 -7.00
N GLY A 5 -10.89 -9.81 -6.54
CA GLY A 5 -11.28 -10.92 -7.42
C GLY A 5 -10.08 -11.81 -7.79
N GLU A 6 -10.08 -12.36 -9.00
CA GLU A 6 -8.94 -13.10 -9.54
C GLU A 6 -7.76 -12.16 -9.84
N PHE A 7 -6.56 -12.55 -9.42
CA PHE A 7 -5.36 -11.77 -9.65
C PHE A 7 -4.80 -12.02 -11.05
N GLU A 8 -4.60 -10.94 -11.80
CA GLU A 8 -3.78 -10.94 -13.00
C GLU A 8 -2.51 -10.10 -12.80
N PRO A 9 -1.34 -10.48 -13.37
CA PRO A 9 -0.10 -9.73 -13.21
C PRO A 9 -0.20 -8.24 -13.60
N LYS A 10 -1.06 -7.90 -14.57
CA LYS A 10 -1.32 -6.51 -14.99
C LYS A 10 -1.92 -5.64 -13.88
N MET A 11 -2.50 -6.25 -12.85
CA MET A 11 -3.17 -5.58 -11.73
C MET A 11 -2.20 -5.20 -10.62
N ILE A 12 -0.90 -5.49 -10.73
CA ILE A 12 0.05 -5.30 -9.63
C ILE A 12 0.09 -3.86 -9.10
N GLY A 13 0.02 -2.86 -9.98
CA GLY A 13 -0.06 -1.45 -9.58
C GLY A 13 -1.33 -1.12 -8.79
N GLN A 14 -2.45 -1.73 -9.15
CA GLN A 14 -3.71 -1.58 -8.42
C GLN A 14 -3.62 -2.24 -7.03
N VAL A 15 -3.04 -3.44 -6.95
CA VAL A 15 -2.85 -4.16 -5.67
C VAL A 15 -1.97 -3.35 -4.74
N ILE A 16 -0.87 -2.78 -5.24
CA ILE A 16 0.01 -1.89 -4.46
C ILE A 16 -0.75 -0.68 -3.93
N GLY A 17 -1.52 0.00 -4.79
CA GLY A 17 -2.30 1.17 -4.39
C GLY A 17 -3.33 0.84 -3.31
N LEU A 18 -4.09 -0.24 -3.48
CA LEU A 18 -5.10 -0.70 -2.52
C LEU A 18 -4.47 -1.10 -1.19
N PHE A 19 -3.32 -1.79 -1.22
CA PHE A 19 -2.61 -2.19 -0.01
C PHE A 19 -2.09 -0.99 0.78
N SER A 20 -1.45 -0.02 0.12
CA SER A 20 -1.03 1.23 0.75
C SER A 20 -2.23 2.01 1.33
N GLN A 21 -3.37 2.02 0.62
CA GLN A 21 -4.58 2.69 1.08
C GLN A 21 -5.19 2.01 2.31
N ASP A 22 -5.23 0.69 2.36
CA ASP A 22 -5.72 -0.06 3.53
C ASP A 22 -4.85 0.26 4.76
N ILE A 23 -3.52 0.32 4.63
CA ILE A 23 -2.60 0.71 5.71
C ILE A 23 -2.91 2.12 6.24
N LEU A 24 -3.04 3.10 5.35
CA LEU A 24 -3.34 4.48 5.76
C LEU A 24 -4.74 4.60 6.36
N THR A 25 -5.69 3.80 5.87
CA THR A 25 -7.06 3.76 6.39
C THR A 25 -7.08 3.21 7.82
N ASP A 26 -6.29 2.17 8.10
CA ASP A 26 -6.19 1.60 9.44
C ASP A 26 -5.43 2.52 10.39
N LEU A 27 -4.36 3.17 9.92
CA LEU A 27 -3.66 4.22 10.68
C LEU A 27 -4.63 5.34 11.10
N GLU A 28 -5.49 5.80 10.20
CA GLU A 28 -6.46 6.87 10.47
C GLU A 28 -7.58 6.42 11.44
N LYS A 29 -7.94 5.14 11.46
CA LYS A 29 -8.90 4.59 12.45
C LYS A 29 -8.31 4.61 13.86
N ASP A 30 -7.04 4.20 13.97
CA ASP A 30 -6.36 4.13 15.26
C ASP A 30 -5.94 5.52 15.76
N PHE A 31 -5.61 6.42 14.83
CA PHE A 31 -5.13 7.77 15.12
C PHE A 31 -5.78 8.80 14.19
N PRO A 32 -7.04 9.21 14.47
CA PRO A 32 -7.76 10.16 13.62
C PRO A 32 -7.00 11.49 13.46
N GLY A 33 -6.85 11.93 12.21
CA GLY A 33 -6.19 13.18 11.83
C GLY A 33 -4.67 13.15 11.88
N ILE A 34 -4.03 12.02 12.23
CA ILE A 34 -2.57 11.98 12.39
C ILE A 34 -1.86 12.30 11.08
N PHE A 35 -2.36 11.77 9.97
CA PHE A 35 -1.69 11.94 8.68
C PHE A 35 -1.88 13.36 8.13
N THR A 36 -3.03 13.97 8.38
CA THR A 36 -3.34 15.34 7.94
C THR A 36 -2.65 16.40 8.82
N ALA A 37 -2.31 16.08 10.06
CA ALA A 37 -1.52 16.93 10.95
C ALA A 37 -0.04 17.03 10.55
N ILE A 38 0.46 16.10 9.71
CA ILE A 38 1.84 16.11 9.21
C ILE A 38 1.96 17.11 8.04
N GLU A 39 3.11 17.78 7.92
CA GLU A 39 3.36 18.67 6.79
C GLU A 39 3.29 17.94 5.44
N LYS A 40 2.76 18.62 4.42
CA LYS A 40 2.48 18.02 3.10
C LYS A 40 3.71 17.37 2.45
N ASP A 41 4.89 17.94 2.63
CA ASP A 41 6.11 17.37 2.06
C ASP A 41 6.58 16.12 2.81
N GLU A 42 6.30 16.02 4.11
CA GLU A 42 6.56 14.82 4.88
C GLU A 42 5.51 13.73 4.59
N GLN A 43 4.24 14.10 4.40
CA GLN A 43 3.21 13.17 3.89
C GLN A 43 3.65 12.52 2.56
N LYS A 44 4.23 13.31 1.63
CA LYS A 44 4.76 12.77 0.36
C LYS A 44 5.92 11.80 0.58
N ARG A 45 6.83 12.08 1.53
CA ARG A 45 7.96 11.19 1.87
C ARG A 45 7.46 9.89 2.46
N ILE A 46 6.49 9.94 3.37
CA ILE A 46 5.84 8.76 3.95
C ILE A 46 5.17 7.95 2.86
N ASN A 47 4.35 8.57 1.99
CA ASN A 47 3.71 7.87 0.86
C ASN A 47 4.71 7.21 -0.07
N LYS A 48 5.83 7.88 -0.38
CA LYS A 48 6.88 7.31 -1.22
C LYS A 48 7.54 6.09 -0.55
N LYS A 49 7.81 6.17 0.75
CA LYS A 49 8.41 5.07 1.51
C LYS A 49 7.43 3.91 1.66
N LEU A 50 6.17 4.18 1.98
CA LEU A 50 5.10 3.20 2.07
C LEU A 50 4.93 2.44 0.75
N ASN A 51 4.84 3.16 -0.37
CA ASN A 51 4.73 2.54 -1.68
C ASN A 51 5.95 1.67 -2.03
N SER A 52 7.17 2.09 -1.66
CA SER A 52 8.36 1.25 -1.83
C SER A 52 8.26 -0.05 -1.05
N LEU A 53 7.86 0.01 0.23
CA LEU A 53 7.70 -1.18 1.07
C LEU A 53 6.57 -2.08 0.57
N ALA A 54 5.45 -1.49 0.14
CA ALA A 54 4.33 -2.21 -0.45
C ALA A 54 4.74 -2.95 -1.73
N ILE A 55 5.53 -2.30 -2.59
CA ILE A 55 6.08 -2.94 -3.80
C ILE A 55 6.92 -4.16 -3.43
N ASP A 56 7.82 -4.03 -2.46
CA ASP A 56 8.73 -5.11 -2.07
C ASP A 56 7.93 -6.32 -1.56
N VAL A 57 7.01 -6.10 -0.62
CA VAL A 57 6.14 -7.15 -0.06
C VAL A 57 5.27 -7.79 -1.14
N ILE A 58 4.62 -7.01 -1.99
CA ILE A 58 3.70 -7.54 -3.01
C ILE A 58 4.46 -8.32 -4.09
N LYS A 59 5.65 -7.86 -4.48
CA LYS A 59 6.48 -8.58 -5.43
C LYS A 59 7.01 -9.88 -4.84
N GLU A 60 7.40 -9.87 -3.56
CA GLU A 60 7.75 -11.09 -2.85
C GLU A 60 6.56 -12.06 -2.89
N GLU A 61 5.44 -11.71 -2.28
CA GLU A 61 4.31 -12.63 -2.13
C GLU A 61 3.66 -13.07 -3.45
N LEU A 62 3.53 -12.17 -4.44
CA LEU A 62 2.79 -12.45 -5.68
C LEU A 62 3.67 -12.79 -6.89
N MET A 63 4.97 -12.44 -6.87
CA MET A 63 5.89 -12.73 -7.98
C MET A 63 6.99 -13.73 -7.64
N THR A 64 7.23 -14.05 -6.35
CA THR A 64 8.11 -15.17 -5.96
C THR A 64 7.39 -16.53 -5.88
N LEU A 65 6.13 -16.60 -6.30
CA LEU A 65 5.48 -17.84 -6.73
C LEU A 65 6.09 -18.34 -8.06
N LYS A 66 7.37 -18.65 -8.02
CA LYS A 66 8.09 -19.51 -8.95
C LYS A 66 9.13 -20.29 -8.16
N VAL A 67 8.72 -21.43 -7.60
CA VAL A 67 9.21 -22.76 -7.99
C VAL A 67 8.08 -23.77 -7.79
#